data_AF-A0A715VIK3-F1
#
_entry.id   AF-A0A715VIK3-F1
#
_cell.length_a   1.000
_cell.length_b   1.000
_cell.length_c   1.000
_cell.angle_alpha   90.00
_cell.angle_beta   90.00
_cell.angle_gamma   90.00
#
_symmetry.space_group_name_H-M   'P 1'
#
loop_
_entity.id
_entity.type
_entity.pdbx_description
1 polymer ?
#
loop_
_entity_poly.entity_id
_entity_poly.type
_entity_poly.pdbx_seq_one_letter_code
_entity_poly.pdbx_strand_id
1 'polypeptide(L)'
;MQSRYLLSTLLLVCSAATSADNAGWQNARTPQTTNSASDHVQNASQNTGGVPATLVKGELPAPGQASPLVQDAARLDSELSADEIRSLRSLMADNERAINAPITSVVPRISSLTVNLSPGASLPLVRTAMNNLSVVTFTDINGSPWPQSDPPYNAAPKLFDVQYNENMVTITPLR
;
A
#
# COMPACT_ATOMS: atom_id res chain seq x y z
N MET A 1 -52.99 3.07 17.66
CA MET A 1 -51.92 3.16 16.65
C MET A 1 -51.48 4.61 16.56
N GLN A 2 -50.32 4.98 17.11
CA GLN A 2 -49.76 6.32 16.96
C GLN A 2 -48.25 6.17 16.73
N SER A 3 -47.86 6.25 15.45
CA SER A 3 -46.46 6.27 15.01
C SER A 3 -45.96 7.71 15.08
N ARG A 4 -44.88 7.94 15.84
CA ARG A 4 -44.17 9.22 15.90
C ARG A 4 -42.95 9.12 14.97
N TYR A 5 -43.04 9.75 13.81
CA TYR A 5 -41.90 9.91 12.90
C TYR A 5 -41.00 11.05 13.41
N LEU A 6 -39.76 10.73 13.76
CA LEU A 6 -38.71 11.68 14.12
C LEU A 6 -37.93 12.04 12.85
N LEU A 7 -38.09 13.29 12.41
CA LEU A 7 -37.39 13.89 11.28
C LEU A 7 -36.06 14.48 11.81
N SER A 8 -34.93 13.87 11.48
CA SER A 8 -33.60 14.38 11.86
C SER A 8 -33.05 15.31 10.78
N THR A 9 -32.88 16.58 11.14
CA THR A 9 -32.34 17.67 10.31
C THR A 9 -30.81 17.66 10.29
N LEU A 10 -30.25 17.74 9.08
CA LEU A 10 -28.82 17.84 8.77
C LEU A 10 -28.36 19.30 8.90
N LEU A 11 -27.36 19.57 9.73
CA LEU A 11 -26.80 20.92 9.94
C LEU A 11 -25.33 20.95 9.51
N LEU A 12 -25.07 21.69 8.43
CA LEU A 12 -23.76 21.83 7.77
C LEU A 12 -23.14 23.17 8.23
N VAL A 13 -22.05 23.12 8.98
CA VAL A 13 -21.33 24.30 9.47
C VAL A 13 -20.07 24.51 8.62
N CYS A 14 -20.05 25.59 7.83
CA CYS A 14 -18.86 26.14 7.21
C CYS A 14 -18.12 27.03 8.22
N SER A 15 -16.82 26.82 8.39
CA SER A 15 -15.93 27.78 9.05
C SER A 15 -14.87 28.25 8.06
N ALA A 16 -14.84 29.56 7.84
CA ALA A 16 -13.83 30.26 7.06
C ALA A 16 -12.57 30.51 7.91
N ALA A 17 -11.40 30.41 7.31
CA ALA A 17 -10.15 30.92 7.87
C ALA A 17 -9.55 31.94 6.90
N THR A 18 -9.55 33.20 7.32
CA THR A 18 -8.83 34.32 6.71
C THR A 18 -7.37 34.31 7.19
N SER A 19 -6.40 34.29 6.28
CA SER A 19 -5.00 34.60 6.60
C SER A 19 -4.68 36.04 6.20
N ALA A 20 -4.42 36.90 7.19
CA ALA A 20 -3.87 38.24 7.02
C ALA A 20 -2.35 38.24 7.23
N ASP A 21 -1.71 39.19 6.56
CA ASP A 21 -0.38 39.77 6.76
C ASP A 21 0.87 38.89 6.65
N ASN A 22 1.71 39.23 5.65
CA ASN A 22 3.13 39.44 5.87
C ASN A 22 3.61 40.58 4.95
N ALA A 23 3.61 41.80 5.49
CA ALA A 23 4.40 42.90 5.00
C ALA A 23 5.88 42.64 5.35
N GLY A 24 6.79 42.75 4.38
CA GLY A 24 8.22 42.78 4.72
C GLY A 24 9.21 42.26 3.70
N TRP A 25 9.05 42.51 2.40
CA TRP A 25 10.18 42.46 1.46
C TRP A 25 10.11 43.65 0.52
N GLN A 26 10.74 44.75 0.93
CA GLN A 26 11.01 45.88 0.07
C GLN A 26 12.52 45.97 -0.21
N ASN A 27 12.83 45.86 -1.50
CA ASN A 27 13.91 46.55 -2.23
C ASN A 27 15.38 46.21 -1.87
N ALA A 28 15.97 45.25 -2.57
CA ALA A 28 17.40 45.33 -2.92
C ALA A 28 17.54 46.08 -4.25
N ARG A 29 18.10 47.30 -4.21
CA ARG A 29 18.49 48.07 -5.40
C ARG A 29 19.55 47.28 -6.19
N THR A 30 19.28 46.99 -7.46
CA THR A 30 20.31 46.63 -8.44
C THR A 30 20.92 47.90 -9.03
N PRO A 31 22.24 48.14 -8.94
CA PRO A 31 22.88 49.11 -9.80
C PRO A 31 22.89 48.57 -11.23
N GLN A 32 22.32 49.35 -12.14
CA GLN A 32 22.43 49.15 -13.58
C GLN A 32 23.81 49.58 -14.09
N THR A 33 24.17 48.95 -15.21
CA THR A 33 25.04 49.41 -16.31
C THR A 33 26.51 48.94 -16.39
N THR A 34 26.74 48.31 -17.56
CA THR A 34 27.82 48.54 -18.54
C THR A 34 29.19 47.94 -18.31
N ASN A 35 29.48 46.96 -19.18
CA ASN A 35 30.79 46.60 -19.69
C ASN A 35 31.64 47.85 -20.01
N SER A 36 32.84 47.91 -19.46
CA SER A 36 34.06 48.27 -20.20
C SER A 36 35.28 47.84 -19.39
N ALA A 37 36.21 47.19 -20.09
CA ALA A 37 37.50 46.74 -19.59
C ALA A 37 38.32 47.88 -18.99
N SER A 38 39.11 47.59 -17.96
CA SER A 38 40.51 48.01 -17.85
C SER A 38 41.18 47.37 -16.64
N ASP A 39 42.39 46.90 -16.92
CA ASP A 39 43.41 46.36 -16.06
C ASP A 39 43.80 47.35 -14.95
N HIS A 40 43.88 46.90 -13.69
CA HIS A 40 44.79 47.51 -12.72
C HIS A 40 45.15 46.51 -11.61
N VAL A 41 46.39 46.02 -11.68
CA VAL A 41 47.09 45.38 -10.56
C VAL A 41 47.32 46.41 -9.47
N GLN A 42 46.93 46.13 -8.22
CA GLN A 42 47.61 46.67 -7.04
C GLN A 42 47.42 45.79 -5.80
N ASN A 43 48.56 45.39 -5.27
CA ASN A 43 48.78 44.64 -4.04
C ASN A 43 48.47 45.52 -2.82
N ALA A 44 47.62 45.03 -1.91
CA ALA A 44 47.58 45.49 -0.53
C ALA A 44 47.18 44.32 0.38
N SER A 45 48.16 43.81 1.13
CA SER A 45 47.96 42.87 2.22
C SER A 45 47.20 43.56 3.36
N GLN A 46 46.03 43.03 3.72
CA GLN A 46 45.44 43.23 5.04
C GLN A 46 44.87 41.89 5.54
N ASN A 47 45.69 41.24 6.37
CA ASN A 47 45.27 40.16 7.23
C ASN A 47 44.30 40.72 8.29
N THR A 48 43.02 40.39 8.18
CA THR A 48 42.07 40.47 9.31
C THR A 48 41.52 39.06 9.51
N GLY A 49 41.66 38.56 10.73
CA GLY A 49 41.39 37.16 11.10
C GLY A 49 40.04 36.65 10.61
N GLY A 50 40.08 35.61 9.78
CA GLY A 50 38.93 34.87 9.31
C GLY A 50 39.31 33.41 9.17
N VAL A 51 38.41 32.54 9.65
CA VAL A 51 38.43 31.08 9.50
C VAL A 51 38.98 30.66 8.13
N PRO A 52 39.83 29.61 8.02
CA PRO A 52 40.37 29.18 6.73
C PRO A 52 39.23 28.70 5.82
N ALA A 53 38.79 29.57 4.91
CA ALA A 53 37.88 29.19 3.85
C ALA A 53 38.66 28.37 2.83
N THR A 54 38.48 27.05 2.88
CA THR A 54 38.95 26.18 1.79
C THR A 54 38.04 26.43 0.59
N LEU A 55 38.61 27.07 -0.44
CA LEU A 55 37.90 27.39 -1.67
C LEU A 55 37.63 26.08 -2.43
N VAL A 56 36.43 25.53 -2.27
CA VAL A 56 36.01 24.32 -3.00
C VAL A 56 35.85 24.70 -4.47
N LYS A 57 36.84 24.31 -5.28
CA LYS A 57 36.83 24.51 -6.73
C LYS A 57 36.19 23.30 -7.40
N GLY A 58 34.98 23.48 -7.93
CA GLY A 58 34.26 22.49 -8.72
C GLY A 58 33.12 23.15 -9.50
N GLU A 59 32.79 22.61 -10.68
CA GLU A 59 31.65 23.07 -11.48
C GLU A 59 30.37 23.07 -10.64
N LEU A 60 29.61 24.17 -10.67
CA LEU A 60 28.27 24.19 -10.09
C LEU A 60 27.39 23.17 -10.84
N PRO A 61 26.66 22.29 -10.14
CA PRO A 61 25.70 21.40 -10.79
C PRO A 61 24.64 22.23 -11.52
N ALA A 62 24.26 21.78 -12.71
CA ALA A 62 23.29 22.48 -13.55
C ALA A 62 21.96 22.69 -12.78
N PRO A 63 21.30 23.86 -12.94
CA PRO A 63 20.06 24.17 -12.22
C PRO A 63 18.99 23.11 -12.51
N GLY A 64 18.49 22.47 -11.45
CA GLY A 64 17.52 21.38 -11.51
C GLY A 64 18.08 20.00 -11.15
N GLN A 65 19.40 19.86 -10.97
CA GLN A 65 20.00 18.64 -10.42
C GLN A 65 20.27 18.81 -8.93
N ALA A 66 19.83 17.85 -8.11
CA ALA A 66 20.15 17.84 -6.69
C ALA A 66 21.67 17.79 -6.53
N SER A 67 22.26 18.83 -5.90
CA SER A 67 23.70 18.87 -5.64
C SER A 67 24.06 17.70 -4.72
N PRO A 68 25.12 16.93 -5.01
CA PRO A 68 25.55 15.80 -4.17
C PRO A 68 25.80 16.22 -2.71
N LEU A 69 26.23 17.47 -2.49
CA LEU A 69 26.43 18.08 -1.17
C LEU A 69 25.14 18.19 -0.34
N VAL A 70 23.99 18.40 -0.99
CA VAL A 70 22.69 18.47 -0.31
C VAL A 70 22.27 17.08 0.16
N GLN A 71 22.57 16.05 -0.63
CA GLN A 71 22.30 14.66 -0.27
C GLN A 71 23.16 14.20 0.93
N ASP A 72 24.43 14.63 0.97
CA ASP A 72 25.34 14.32 2.07
C ASP A 72 24.99 15.10 3.35
N ALA A 73 24.62 16.37 3.24
CA ALA A 73 24.13 17.15 4.39
C ALA A 73 22.84 16.55 4.98
N ALA A 74 21.91 16.10 4.14
CA ALA A 74 20.68 15.44 4.58
C ALA A 74 20.94 14.10 5.29
N ARG A 75 22.03 13.39 4.95
CA ARG A 75 22.46 12.16 5.65
C ARG A 75 23.06 12.43 7.02
N LEU A 76 23.65 13.61 7.23
CA LEU A 76 24.18 14.03 8.53
C LEU A 76 23.09 14.56 9.47
N ASP A 77 22.02 15.13 8.92
CA ASP A 77 20.90 15.69 9.67
C ASP A 77 19.85 14.63 10.06
N SER A 78 19.78 13.51 9.33
CA SER A 78 18.85 12.42 9.60
C SER A 78 19.51 11.26 10.34
N GLU A 79 19.01 10.95 11.54
CA GLU A 79 19.47 9.81 12.34
C GLU A 79 19.18 8.45 11.68
N LEU A 80 18.19 8.38 10.77
CA LEU A 80 17.90 7.20 9.97
C LEU A 80 18.35 7.40 8.52
N SER A 81 19.05 6.40 8.00
CA SER A 81 19.36 6.31 6.57
C SER A 81 18.08 6.11 5.73
N ALA A 82 18.15 6.45 4.45
CA ALA A 82 17.04 6.28 3.52
C ALA A 82 16.54 4.81 3.42
N ASP A 83 17.43 3.84 3.59
CA ASP A 83 17.08 2.42 3.56
C ASP A 83 16.35 1.99 4.83
N GLU A 84 16.73 2.54 5.99
CA GLU A 84 16.02 2.32 7.26
C GLU A 84 14.62 2.94 7.22
N ILE A 85 14.46 4.13 6.65
CA ILE A 85 13.13 4.75 6.46
C ILE A 85 12.24 3.88 5.57
N ARG A 86 12.81 3.29 4.50
CA ARG A 86 12.07 2.38 3.61
C ARG A 86 11.68 1.09 4.33
N SER A 87 12.58 0.53 5.12
CA SER A 87 12.31 -0.65 5.97
C SER A 87 11.19 -0.38 6.97
N LEU A 88 11.26 0.73 7.70
CA LEU A 88 10.23 1.14 8.65
C LEU A 88 8.88 1.33 7.97
N ARG A 89 8.86 1.96 6.79
CA ARG A 89 7.63 2.10 6.00
C ARG A 89 7.05 0.75 5.59
N SER A 90 7.89 -0.21 5.19
CA SER A 90 7.43 -1.57 4.88
C SER A 90 6.78 -2.22 6.11
N LEU A 91 7.43 -2.11 7.27
CA LEU A 91 6.88 -2.64 8.52
C LEU A 91 5.54 -2.00 8.89
N MET A 92 5.42 -0.67 8.74
CA MET A 92 4.18 0.05 8.98
C MET A 92 3.07 -0.40 8.00
N ALA A 93 3.38 -0.55 6.72
CA ALA A 93 2.44 -1.01 5.71
C ALA A 93 1.98 -2.46 5.96
N ASP A 94 2.89 -3.34 6.38
CA ASP A 94 2.56 -4.72 6.77
C ASP A 94 1.65 -4.75 8.01
N ASN A 95 1.90 -3.87 8.97
CA ASN A 95 1.07 -3.73 10.16
C ASN A 95 -0.32 -3.18 9.82
N GLU A 96 -0.41 -2.13 9.01
CA GLU A 96 -1.68 -1.60 8.50
C GLU A 96 -2.45 -2.67 7.72
N ARG A 97 -1.77 -3.46 6.88
CA ARG A 97 -2.40 -4.57 6.15
C ARG A 97 -2.92 -5.65 7.10
N ALA A 98 -2.18 -5.97 8.16
CA ALA A 98 -2.59 -6.95 9.16
C ALA A 98 -3.78 -6.46 10.00
N ILE A 99 -3.78 -5.19 10.43
CA ILE A 99 -4.87 -4.57 11.19
C ILE A 99 -6.15 -4.49 10.35
N ASN A 100 -6.01 -4.12 9.07
CA ASN A 100 -7.13 -3.98 8.15
C ASN A 100 -7.54 -5.31 7.49
N ALA A 101 -6.91 -6.43 7.86
CA ALA A 101 -7.29 -7.73 7.34
C ALA A 101 -8.73 -8.07 7.78
N PRO A 102 -9.63 -8.41 6.84
CA PRO A 102 -11.00 -8.76 7.20
C PRO A 102 -11.07 -9.95 8.15
N ILE A 103 -11.71 -9.79 9.31
CA ILE A 103 -12.05 -10.92 10.17
C ILE A 103 -13.24 -11.64 9.54
N THR A 104 -12.98 -12.74 8.83
CA THR A 104 -14.04 -13.53 8.20
C THR A 104 -14.60 -14.52 9.22
N SER A 105 -15.85 -14.33 9.66
CA SER A 105 -16.57 -15.38 10.39
C SER A 105 -17.16 -16.37 9.38
N VAL A 106 -16.89 -17.66 9.60
CA VAL A 106 -17.37 -18.74 8.73
C VAL A 106 -18.58 -19.39 9.39
N VAL A 107 -19.72 -19.40 8.67
CA VAL A 107 -20.93 -20.11 9.10
C VAL A 107 -21.08 -21.35 8.21
N PRO A 108 -21.06 -22.57 8.78
CA PRO A 108 -21.31 -23.78 8.01
C PRO A 108 -22.68 -23.75 7.34
N ARG A 109 -22.75 -24.16 6.07
CA ARG A 109 -24.02 -24.28 5.34
C ARG A 109 -24.09 -25.64 4.68
N ILE A 110 -25.28 -26.23 4.73
CA ILE A 110 -25.62 -27.45 3.99
C ILE A 110 -26.34 -27.02 2.72
N SER A 111 -25.89 -27.52 1.58
CA SER A 111 -26.50 -27.28 0.27
C SER A 111 -26.62 -28.59 -0.49
N SER A 112 -27.77 -28.79 -1.15
CA SER A 112 -27.97 -29.88 -2.10
C SER A 112 -28.20 -29.28 -3.48
N LEU A 113 -27.59 -29.86 -4.51
CA LEU A 113 -27.70 -29.42 -5.89
C LEU A 113 -27.88 -30.63 -6.80
N THR A 114 -28.93 -30.60 -7.62
CA THR A 114 -29.10 -31.57 -8.70
C THR A 114 -28.09 -31.29 -9.80
N VAL A 115 -27.25 -32.28 -10.09
CA VAL A 115 -26.23 -32.19 -11.15
C VAL A 115 -26.72 -32.85 -12.43
N ASN A 116 -26.38 -32.25 -13.57
CA ASN A 116 -26.61 -32.84 -14.88
C ASN A 116 -25.30 -33.47 -15.39
N LEU A 117 -25.31 -34.77 -15.68
CA LEU A 117 -24.15 -35.53 -16.14
C LEU A 117 -24.02 -35.58 -17.67
N SER A 118 -24.86 -34.85 -18.40
CA SER A 118 -24.76 -34.75 -19.86
C SER A 118 -23.42 -34.10 -20.25
N PRO A 119 -22.77 -34.56 -21.34
CA PRO A 119 -21.57 -33.92 -21.84
C PRO A 119 -21.80 -32.43 -22.12
N GLY A 120 -20.93 -31.56 -21.59
CA GLY A 120 -21.05 -30.10 -21.74
C GLY A 120 -22.03 -29.43 -20.77
N ALA A 121 -22.61 -30.16 -19.81
CA ALA A 121 -23.36 -29.54 -18.71
C ALA A 121 -22.43 -28.71 -17.81
N SER A 122 -22.98 -27.63 -17.23
CA SER A 122 -22.24 -26.75 -16.33
C SER A 122 -21.79 -27.47 -15.06
N LEU A 123 -20.54 -27.24 -14.67
CA LEU A 123 -19.96 -27.82 -13.46
C LEU A 123 -20.53 -27.16 -12.19
N PRO A 124 -20.84 -27.95 -11.15
CA PRO A 124 -21.28 -27.41 -9.86
C PRO A 124 -20.14 -26.68 -9.15
N LEU A 125 -20.46 -25.59 -8.44
CA LEU A 125 -19.52 -24.84 -7.62
C LEU A 125 -19.74 -25.13 -6.13
N VAL A 126 -18.72 -25.63 -5.46
CA VAL A 126 -18.68 -25.79 -4.00
C VAL A 126 -17.93 -24.63 -3.39
N ARG A 127 -18.55 -23.94 -2.43
CA ARG A 127 -17.90 -22.85 -1.68
C ARG A 127 -17.28 -23.43 -0.41
N THR A 128 -15.97 -23.29 -0.28
CA THR A 128 -15.21 -23.71 0.90
C THR A 128 -14.70 -22.50 1.67
N ALA A 129 -14.36 -22.68 2.93
CA ALA A 129 -13.75 -21.64 3.74
C ALA A 129 -12.36 -22.07 4.23
N MET A 130 -11.45 -21.11 4.37
CA MET A 130 -10.07 -21.37 4.78
C MET A 130 -10.03 -22.07 6.13
N ASN A 131 -9.21 -23.13 6.26
CA ASN A 131 -9.08 -23.96 7.46
C ASN A 131 -10.40 -24.60 7.95
N ASN A 132 -11.43 -24.69 7.09
CA ASN A 132 -12.70 -25.32 7.44
C ASN A 132 -12.97 -26.50 6.51
N LEU A 133 -13.41 -27.61 7.10
CA LEU A 133 -13.77 -28.82 6.38
C LEU A 133 -15.08 -28.62 5.61
N SER A 134 -15.07 -28.91 4.31
CA SER A 134 -16.26 -29.01 3.48
C SER A 134 -16.45 -30.47 3.07
N VAL A 135 -17.66 -30.99 3.22
CA VAL A 135 -17.99 -32.38 2.90
C VAL A 135 -18.95 -32.41 1.71
N VAL A 136 -18.60 -33.19 0.70
CA VAL A 136 -19.41 -33.42 -0.50
C VAL A 136 -19.74 -34.91 -0.57
N THR A 137 -21.02 -35.19 -0.74
CA THR A 137 -21.55 -36.55 -0.95
C THR A 137 -22.41 -36.54 -2.20
N PHE A 138 -22.42 -37.65 -2.92
CA PHE A 138 -23.24 -37.84 -4.10
C PHE A 138 -24.36 -38.83 -3.77
N THR A 139 -25.57 -38.51 -4.20
CA THR A 139 -26.74 -39.37 -4.02
C THR A 139 -27.48 -39.52 -5.33
N ASP A 140 -28.04 -40.69 -5.57
CA ASP A 140 -28.92 -40.94 -6.71
C ASP A 140 -30.30 -40.30 -6.51
N ILE A 141 -31.17 -40.45 -7.52
CA ILE A 141 -32.56 -39.95 -7.48
C ILE A 141 -33.41 -40.60 -6.38
N ASN A 142 -32.98 -41.75 -5.87
CA ASN A 142 -33.66 -42.50 -4.81
C ASN A 142 -33.13 -42.13 -3.40
N GLY A 143 -32.13 -41.25 -3.31
CA GLY A 143 -31.48 -40.87 -2.06
C GLY A 143 -30.43 -41.87 -1.56
N SER A 144 -30.10 -42.88 -2.36
CA SER A 144 -29.02 -43.83 -2.05
C SER A 144 -27.66 -43.19 -2.36
N PRO A 145 -26.62 -43.48 -1.55
CA PRO A 145 -25.22 -43.19 -1.90
C PRO A 145 -24.89 -43.53 -3.35
N TRP A 146 -24.34 -42.58 -4.10
CA TRP A 146 -23.87 -42.86 -5.46
C TRP A 146 -22.41 -43.35 -5.39
N PRO A 147 -22.13 -44.61 -5.77
CA PRO A 147 -20.77 -45.16 -5.69
C PRO A 147 -19.83 -44.43 -6.66
N GLN A 148 -18.75 -43.85 -6.14
CA GLN A 148 -17.65 -43.31 -6.94
C GLN A 148 -16.62 -44.42 -7.18
N SER A 149 -16.11 -44.55 -8.40
CA SER A 149 -15.14 -45.59 -8.75
C SER A 149 -13.74 -45.28 -8.25
N ASP A 150 -13.31 -44.02 -8.45
CA ASP A 150 -11.94 -43.58 -8.25
C ASP A 150 -11.91 -42.33 -7.38
N PRO A 151 -10.81 -42.12 -6.62
CA PRO A 151 -10.61 -40.88 -5.89
C PRO A 151 -10.65 -39.66 -6.82
N PRO A 152 -11.23 -38.53 -6.37
CA PRO A 152 -11.25 -37.30 -7.15
C PRO A 152 -9.83 -36.78 -7.38
N TYR A 153 -9.59 -36.25 -8.58
CA TYR A 153 -8.32 -35.66 -8.94
C TYR A 153 -8.15 -34.26 -8.32
N ASN A 154 -7.10 -34.08 -7.52
CA ASN A 154 -6.73 -32.79 -6.97
C ASN A 154 -5.63 -32.13 -7.82
N ALA A 155 -6.00 -31.10 -8.58
CA ALA A 155 -5.06 -30.36 -9.41
C ALA A 155 -4.12 -29.44 -8.62
N ALA A 156 -4.42 -29.12 -7.35
CA ALA A 156 -3.68 -28.15 -6.55
C ALA A 156 -3.46 -28.63 -5.10
N PRO A 157 -2.63 -29.66 -4.88
CA PRO A 157 -2.43 -30.27 -3.56
C PRO A 157 -1.78 -29.35 -2.53
N LYS A 158 -1.15 -28.25 -2.96
CA LYS A 158 -0.60 -27.22 -2.05
C LYS A 158 -1.65 -26.29 -1.47
N LEU A 159 -2.80 -26.17 -2.13
CA LEU A 159 -3.87 -25.23 -1.77
C LEU A 159 -5.09 -25.93 -1.18
N PHE A 160 -5.29 -27.20 -1.49
CA PHE A 160 -6.41 -27.98 -0.99
C PHE A 160 -5.92 -29.36 -0.53
N ASP A 161 -6.24 -29.72 0.69
CA ASP A 161 -6.22 -31.10 1.15
C ASP A 161 -7.56 -31.76 0.78
N VAL A 162 -7.49 -32.82 -0.02
CA VAL A 162 -8.67 -33.55 -0.51
C VAL A 162 -8.52 -34.99 -0.08
N GLN A 163 -9.46 -35.45 0.75
CA GLN A 163 -9.51 -36.85 1.18
C GLN A 163 -10.78 -37.50 0.66
N TYR A 164 -10.67 -38.79 0.38
CA TYR A 164 -11.73 -39.56 -0.24
C TYR A 164 -11.97 -40.84 0.54
N ASN A 165 -13.24 -41.08 0.86
CA ASN A 165 -13.71 -42.26 1.56
C ASN A 165 -14.97 -42.77 0.84
N GLU A 166 -14.74 -43.40 -0.32
CA GLU A 166 -15.71 -44.06 -1.21
C GLU A 166 -16.91 -43.19 -1.64
N ASN A 167 -17.84 -42.89 -0.75
CA ASN A 167 -19.02 -42.06 -1.02
C ASN A 167 -18.87 -40.61 -0.55
N MET A 168 -17.78 -40.28 0.15
CA MET A 168 -17.56 -38.98 0.74
C MET A 168 -16.24 -38.37 0.27
N VAL A 169 -16.32 -37.14 -0.22
CA VAL A 169 -15.16 -36.30 -0.55
C VAL A 169 -15.09 -35.19 0.49
N THR A 170 -13.95 -35.08 1.17
CA THR A 170 -13.68 -33.97 2.08
C THR A 170 -12.67 -33.03 1.47
N ILE A 171 -12.93 -31.74 1.60
CA ILE A 171 -12.13 -30.67 1.01
C ILE A 171 -11.79 -29.67 2.11
N THR A 172 -10.51 -29.47 2.36
CA THR A 172 -9.99 -28.50 3.32
C THR A 172 -9.02 -27.56 2.60
N PRO A 173 -9.37 -26.26 2.43
CA PRO A 173 -8.45 -25.29 1.88
C PRO A 173 -7.29 -25.01 2.84
N LEU A 174 -6.08 -25.01 2.30
CA LEU A 174 -4.82 -24.75 2.97
C LEU A 174 -4.39 -23.28 2.73
N ARG A 175 -3.58 -22.76 3.66
CA ARG A 175 -3.11 -21.37 3.66
C ARG A 175 -1.87 -21.16 2.80
#